data_AF-A0A254SLH0-F1
#
_entry.id   AF-A0A254SLH0-F1
#
_cell.length_a   1.000
_cell.length_b   1.000
_cell.length_c   1.000
_cell.angle_alpha   90.00
_cell.angle_beta   90.00
_cell.angle_gamma   90.00
#
_symmetry.space_group_name_H-M   'P 1'
#
loop_
_entity.id
_entity.type
_entity.pdbx_description
1 polymer ?
#
loop_
_entity_poly.entity_id
_entity_poly.type
_entity_poly.pdbx_seq_one_letter_code
_entity_poly.pdbx_strand_id
1 'polypeptide(L)'
;MNQFVLAFPIPVAVDEPFAITETVQVNADTKTLMIPGCSVQFNVVRQGASADLLEIFKERDEISADEEKAIVDHKSLLFLLGNVKTMDDVEMVNSAILKVLNAKAAGVYMQQSGTAWTAKAFEEQFGDCDYPMDPWINILDSGDSLYTLGLAVFTLPDLCISNTIEDPEEALLMAADSLFGDGIPAKSGSVIDWGEGEKYVLRQETKTLFSKDAPEFNKQGVLRIVKK
;
A
#
# COMPACT_ATOMS: atom_id res chain seq x y z
N MET A 1 10.30 0.01 -13.56
CA MET A 1 9.21 -0.24 -12.60
C MET A 1 9.27 0.82 -11.52
N ASN A 2 8.13 1.26 -11.02
CA ASN A 2 8.09 2.27 -9.98
C ASN A 2 8.42 1.59 -8.63
N GLN A 3 9.19 2.26 -7.79
CA GLN A 3 9.62 1.74 -6.49
C GLN A 3 8.56 2.07 -5.43
N PHE A 4 8.22 1.11 -4.58
CA PHE A 4 7.42 1.36 -3.39
C PHE A 4 8.34 1.73 -2.23
N VAL A 5 7.78 2.43 -1.24
CA VAL A 5 8.47 2.78 0.01
C VAL A 5 7.57 2.44 1.19
N LEU A 6 8.03 1.51 2.02
CA LEU A 6 7.39 1.14 3.27
C LEU A 6 8.20 1.73 4.42
N ALA A 7 7.56 2.48 5.32
CA ALA A 7 8.20 3.06 6.50
C ALA A 7 7.62 2.44 7.77
N PHE A 8 8.49 1.91 8.63
CA PHE A 8 8.12 1.25 9.87
C PHE A 8 8.68 2.02 11.05
N PRO A 9 7.84 2.57 11.94
CA PRO A 9 8.29 3.07 13.24
C PRO A 9 8.69 1.88 14.12
N ILE A 10 9.95 1.84 14.58
CA ILE A 10 10.47 0.71 15.36
C ILE A 10 11.07 1.16 16.71
N PRO A 11 11.11 0.27 17.73
CA PRO A 11 11.41 0.64 19.12
C PRO A 11 12.91 0.70 19.45
N VAL A 12 13.78 0.48 18.46
CA VAL A 12 15.24 0.50 18.61
C VAL A 12 15.84 1.73 17.95
N ALA A 13 16.97 2.23 18.45
CA ALA A 13 17.64 3.39 17.88
C ALA A 13 18.27 3.09 16.50
N VAL A 14 18.70 4.14 15.78
CA VAL A 14 19.25 4.02 14.41
C VAL A 14 20.50 3.13 14.34
N ASP A 15 21.30 3.17 15.40
CA ASP A 15 22.57 2.44 15.57
C ASP A 15 22.41 1.07 16.24
N GLU A 16 21.22 0.76 16.76
CA GLU A 16 20.90 -0.52 17.39
C GLU A 16 20.40 -1.54 16.34
N PRO A 17 20.81 -2.83 16.43
CA PRO A 17 20.28 -3.89 15.59
C PRO A 17 18.77 -4.10 15.80
N PHE A 18 18.04 -4.30 14.71
CA PHE A 18 16.63 -4.68 14.72
C PHE A 18 16.45 -6.08 14.14
N ALA A 19 16.08 -7.05 14.98
CA ALA A 19 15.83 -8.43 14.54
C ALA A 19 14.40 -8.56 13.97
N ILE A 20 14.28 -8.82 12.66
CA ILE A 20 12.99 -9.08 12.00
C ILE A 20 12.56 -10.54 12.22
N THR A 21 13.53 -11.47 12.23
CA THR A 21 13.33 -12.87 12.58
C THR A 21 14.50 -13.35 13.45
N GLU A 22 14.46 -14.61 13.90
CA GLU A 22 15.59 -15.23 14.62
C GLU A 22 16.90 -15.24 13.81
N THR A 23 16.82 -15.18 12.48
CA THR A 23 17.97 -15.32 11.57
C THR A 23 18.25 -14.07 10.73
N VAL A 24 17.37 -13.07 10.77
CA VAL A 24 17.48 -11.85 9.95
C VAL A 24 17.37 -10.63 10.84
N GLN A 25 18.42 -9.81 10.81
CA GLN A 25 18.51 -8.54 11.53
C GLN A 25 18.96 -7.43 10.59
N VAL A 26 18.49 -6.22 10.87
CA VAL A 26 18.92 -4.98 10.23
C VAL A 26 19.88 -4.26 11.16
N ASN A 27 21.12 -4.13 10.72
CA ASN A 27 22.15 -3.34 11.41
C ASN A 27 22.22 -1.92 10.82
N ALA A 28 22.93 -1.03 11.49
CA ALA A 28 23.10 0.36 11.05
C ALA A 28 23.70 0.50 9.63
N ASP A 29 24.52 -0.45 9.21
CA ASP A 29 25.20 -0.48 7.91
C ASP A 29 24.46 -1.29 6.84
N THR A 30 23.38 -2.00 7.19
CA THR A 30 22.58 -2.79 6.24
C THR A 30 22.03 -1.90 5.13
N LYS A 31 22.47 -2.17 3.89
CA LYS A 31 21.99 -1.45 2.69
C LYS A 31 20.90 -2.20 1.94
N THR A 32 20.92 -3.52 2.04
CA THR A 32 19.99 -4.41 1.36
C THR A 32 19.55 -5.50 2.30
N LEU A 33 18.30 -5.93 2.16
CA LEU A 33 17.68 -6.95 3.01
C LEU A 33 16.87 -7.90 2.13
N MET A 34 16.98 -9.20 2.42
CA MET A 34 16.03 -10.20 1.95
C MET A 34 15.34 -10.78 3.18
N ILE A 35 14.02 -10.78 3.18
CA ILE A 35 13.21 -11.33 4.26
C ILE A 35 12.83 -12.77 3.86
N PRO A 36 13.00 -13.78 4.73
CA PRO A 36 12.70 -15.17 4.37
C PRO A 36 11.27 -15.31 3.87
N GLY A 37 11.05 -16.09 2.80
CA GLY A 37 9.72 -16.23 2.18
C GLY A 37 9.27 -15.03 1.33
N CYS A 38 10.16 -14.07 1.07
CA CYS A 38 9.93 -12.99 0.13
C CYS A 38 11.07 -12.95 -0.90
N SER A 39 10.72 -13.02 -2.19
CA SER A 39 11.66 -12.93 -3.32
C SER A 39 12.18 -11.51 -3.56
N VAL A 40 11.49 -10.50 -3.04
CA VAL A 40 11.82 -9.10 -3.25
C VAL A 40 13.02 -8.71 -2.40
N GLN A 41 14.06 -8.19 -3.05
CA GLN A 41 15.19 -7.56 -2.37
C GLN A 41 14.82 -6.12 -2.01
N PHE A 42 14.92 -5.77 -0.74
CA PHE A 42 14.66 -4.43 -0.24
C PHE A 42 15.97 -3.64 -0.15
N ASN A 43 15.96 -2.40 -0.61
CA ASN A 43 16.93 -1.41 -0.15
C ASN A 43 16.49 -0.90 1.22
N VAL A 44 17.46 -0.72 2.12
CA VAL A 44 17.22 -0.36 3.50
C VAL A 44 17.73 1.05 3.77
N VAL A 45 16.88 1.87 4.39
CA VAL A 45 17.29 3.17 4.96
C VAL A 45 16.83 3.22 6.41
N ARG A 46 17.70 3.74 7.28
CA ARG A 46 17.42 3.99 8.70
C ARG A 46 17.44 5.49 8.95
N GLN A 47 16.43 6.00 9.63
CA GLN A 47 16.36 7.40 10.05
C GLN A 47 15.97 7.49 11.52
N GLY A 48 16.28 8.62 12.15
CA GLY A 48 15.83 8.90 13.51
C GLY A 48 14.30 8.94 13.62
N ALA A 49 13.81 8.98 14.84
CA ALA A 49 12.38 9.16 15.10
C ALA A 49 11.84 10.45 14.46
N SER A 50 10.55 10.43 14.08
CA SER A 50 9.84 11.58 13.52
C SER A 50 8.62 11.93 14.36
N ALA A 51 8.47 13.18 14.77
CA ALA A 51 7.43 13.59 15.72
C ALA A 51 6.00 13.55 15.12
N ASP A 52 5.87 13.72 13.81
CA ASP A 52 4.58 13.94 13.14
C ASP A 52 3.92 12.65 12.62
N LEU A 53 4.44 11.48 12.99
CA LEU A 53 3.94 10.19 12.50
C LEU A 53 2.54 9.87 12.99
N LEU A 54 2.19 10.24 14.22
CA LEU A 54 0.91 9.85 14.82
C LEU A 54 -0.29 10.36 14.02
N GLU A 55 -0.22 11.59 13.51
CA GLU A 55 -1.32 12.19 12.74
C GLU A 55 -1.59 11.39 11.46
N ILE A 56 -0.55 10.92 10.78
CA ILE A 56 -0.68 10.09 9.56
C ILE A 56 -1.43 8.79 9.87
N PHE A 57 -1.18 8.17 11.01
CA PHE A 57 -1.89 6.95 11.40
C PHE A 57 -3.35 7.22 11.77
N LYS A 58 -3.63 8.39 12.36
CA LYS A 58 -4.99 8.79 12.78
C LYS A 58 -5.90 9.18 11.61
N GLU A 59 -5.34 9.45 10.44
CA GLU A 59 -6.12 9.75 9.24
C GLU A 59 -6.97 8.57 8.76
N ARG A 60 -6.54 7.34 9.04
CA ARG A 60 -7.22 6.13 8.56
C ARG A 60 -8.25 5.61 9.54
N ASP A 61 -7.80 5.26 10.75
CA ASP A 61 -8.58 4.52 11.73
C ASP A 61 -8.42 5.09 13.14
N GLU A 62 -9.38 4.79 14.02
CA GLU A 62 -9.25 5.06 15.45
C GLU A 62 -8.16 4.17 16.05
N ILE A 63 -7.19 4.80 16.71
CA ILE A 63 -6.02 4.13 17.29
C ILE A 63 -6.20 3.95 18.79
N SER A 64 -5.89 2.77 19.32
CA SER A 64 -5.89 2.55 20.77
C SER A 64 -4.76 3.31 21.48
N ALA A 65 -4.91 3.54 22.79
CA ALA A 65 -3.89 4.26 23.57
C ALA A 65 -2.51 3.56 23.57
N ASP A 66 -2.48 2.23 23.50
CA ASP A 66 -1.23 1.45 23.45
C ASP A 66 -0.53 1.58 22.09
N GLU A 67 -1.30 1.58 20.99
CA GLU A 67 -0.78 1.80 19.64
C GLU A 67 -0.29 3.24 19.46
N GLU A 68 -1.04 4.24 19.93
CA GLU A 68 -0.63 5.64 19.93
C GLU A 68 0.70 5.79 20.67
N LYS A 69 0.82 5.19 21.85
CA LYS A 69 2.05 5.19 22.62
C LYS A 69 3.21 4.54 21.85
N ALA A 70 2.99 3.38 21.23
CA ALA A 70 4.02 2.69 20.46
C ALA A 70 4.50 3.52 19.26
N ILE A 71 3.58 4.25 18.61
CA ILE A 71 3.91 5.16 17.50
C ILE A 71 4.66 6.37 18.02
N VAL A 72 4.27 6.98 19.15
CA VAL A 72 4.96 8.16 19.70
C VAL A 72 6.35 7.80 20.24
N ASP A 73 6.48 6.68 20.94
CA ASP A 73 7.71 6.26 21.63
C ASP A 73 8.71 5.53 20.71
N HIS A 74 8.43 5.42 19.40
CA HIS A 74 9.37 4.83 18.45
C HIS A 74 10.72 5.58 18.47
N LYS A 75 11.81 4.85 18.27
CA LYS A 75 13.17 5.42 18.36
C LYS A 75 13.79 5.67 17.00
N SER A 76 13.28 5.03 15.95
CA SER A 76 13.77 5.19 14.58
C SER A 76 12.74 4.72 13.56
N LEU A 77 12.98 5.09 12.31
CA LEU A 77 12.24 4.61 11.16
C LEU A 77 13.11 3.64 10.36
N LEU A 78 12.53 2.48 10.02
CA LEU A 78 13.05 1.54 9.04
C LEU A 78 12.30 1.73 7.73
N PHE A 79 13.01 2.11 6.68
CA PHE A 79 12.45 2.17 5.33
C PHE A 79 12.87 0.94 4.55
N LEU A 80 11.91 0.24 3.97
CA LEU A 80 12.12 -0.85 3.03
C LEU A 80 11.61 -0.41 1.66
N LEU A 81 12.52 -0.34 0.68
CA LEU A 81 12.20 0.10 -0.68
C LEU A 81 12.38 -1.06 -1.64
N GLY A 82 11.40 -1.32 -2.48
CA GLY A 82 11.44 -2.44 -3.41
C GLY A 82 10.61 -2.22 -4.66
N ASN A 83 10.52 -3.25 -5.49
CA ASN A 83 9.68 -3.27 -6.67
C ASN A 83 8.91 -4.58 -6.69
N VAL A 84 7.62 -4.50 -6.99
CA VAL A 84 6.75 -5.65 -7.24
C VAL A 84 6.57 -5.84 -8.75
N LYS A 85 6.51 -7.09 -9.21
CA LYS A 85 6.34 -7.43 -10.64
C LYS A 85 5.12 -8.30 -10.90
N THR A 86 4.74 -9.12 -9.92
CA THR A 86 3.65 -10.09 -10.02
C THR A 86 2.79 -10.03 -8.77
N MET A 87 1.60 -10.64 -8.82
CA MET A 87 0.75 -10.76 -7.63
C MET A 87 1.45 -11.55 -6.51
N ASP A 88 2.18 -12.61 -6.86
CA ASP A 88 3.01 -13.36 -5.90
C ASP A 88 4.00 -12.44 -5.13
N ASP A 89 4.59 -11.44 -5.80
CA ASP A 89 5.47 -10.47 -5.13
C ASP A 89 4.69 -9.65 -4.10
N VAL A 90 3.43 -9.28 -4.38
CA VAL A 90 2.56 -8.52 -3.47
C VAL A 90 2.28 -9.34 -2.22
N GLU A 91 1.83 -10.59 -2.38
CA GLU A 91 1.56 -11.51 -1.27
C GLU A 91 2.80 -11.76 -0.40
N MET A 92 3.95 -11.95 -1.06
CA MET A 92 5.23 -12.13 -0.38
C MET A 92 5.68 -10.88 0.36
N VAL A 93 5.44 -9.68 -0.17
CA VAL A 93 5.76 -8.42 0.51
C VAL A 93 4.79 -8.17 1.67
N ASN A 94 3.50 -8.46 1.53
CA ASN A 94 2.53 -8.41 2.64
C ASN A 94 2.97 -9.34 3.78
N SER A 95 3.40 -10.55 3.45
CA SER A 95 3.97 -11.49 4.42
C SER A 95 5.26 -10.96 5.08
N ALA A 96 6.07 -10.19 4.33
CA ALA A 96 7.28 -9.55 4.87
C ALA A 96 6.94 -8.38 5.80
N ILE A 97 5.93 -7.57 5.47
CA ILE A 97 5.39 -6.50 6.32
C ILE A 97 4.98 -7.11 7.68
N LEU A 98 4.19 -8.19 7.68
CA LEU A 98 3.79 -8.87 8.91
C LEU A 98 4.97 -9.34 9.76
N LYS A 99 6.07 -9.79 9.15
CA LYS A 99 7.27 -10.19 9.92
C LYS A 99 7.91 -9.00 10.63
N VAL A 100 7.96 -7.85 9.96
CA VAL A 100 8.47 -6.60 10.55
C VAL A 100 7.54 -6.10 11.68
N LEU A 101 6.22 -6.21 11.50
CA LEU A 101 5.23 -5.87 12.52
C LEU A 101 5.33 -6.81 13.74
N ASN A 102 5.44 -8.12 13.51
CA ASN A 102 5.64 -9.12 14.56
C ASN A 102 6.95 -8.93 15.33
N ALA A 103 7.96 -8.34 14.67
CA ALA A 103 9.22 -7.89 15.29
C ALA A 103 9.09 -6.58 16.10
N LYS A 104 7.86 -6.15 16.43
CA LYS A 104 7.52 -4.99 17.27
C LYS A 104 7.64 -3.63 16.58
N ALA A 105 7.58 -3.58 15.25
CA ALA A 105 7.26 -2.31 14.60
C ALA A 105 5.84 -1.87 14.99
N ALA A 106 5.64 -0.57 15.22
CA ALA A 106 4.33 -0.04 15.66
C ALA A 106 3.28 -0.08 14.53
N GLY A 107 3.73 -0.14 13.28
CA GLY A 107 2.89 -0.19 12.10
C GLY A 107 3.69 0.01 10.82
N VAL A 108 3.00 0.27 9.71
CA VAL A 108 3.59 0.51 8.40
C VAL A 108 2.91 1.70 7.72
N TYR A 109 3.71 2.64 7.22
CA TYR A 109 3.27 3.68 6.30
C TYR A 109 3.71 3.34 4.88
N MET A 110 2.78 3.49 3.94
CA MET A 110 2.93 3.20 2.52
C MET A 110 2.92 4.49 1.73
N GLN A 111 4.10 4.97 1.32
CA GLN A 111 4.23 6.28 0.68
C GLN A 111 3.39 6.41 -0.60
N GLN A 112 3.30 5.34 -1.39
CA GLN A 112 2.60 5.36 -2.66
C GLN A 112 1.10 5.59 -2.54
N SER A 113 0.48 5.15 -1.45
CA SER A 113 -0.95 5.28 -1.19
C SER A 113 -1.28 6.38 -0.18
N GLY A 114 -0.25 6.93 0.48
CA GLY A 114 -0.41 7.86 1.59
C GLY A 114 -1.04 7.21 2.82
N THR A 115 -1.10 5.88 2.89
CA THR A 115 -1.82 5.16 3.95
C THR A 115 -0.89 4.65 5.02
N ALA A 116 -1.27 4.80 6.29
CA ALA A 116 -0.65 4.13 7.42
C ALA A 116 -1.58 3.09 8.03
N TRP A 117 -0.98 2.00 8.50
CA TRP A 117 -1.65 0.90 9.17
C TRP A 117 -0.95 0.62 10.50
N THR A 118 -1.68 0.60 11.61
CA THR A 118 -1.13 0.07 12.86
C THR A 118 -0.80 -1.41 12.69
N ALA A 119 0.08 -1.94 13.54
CA ALA A 119 0.46 -3.35 13.45
C ALA A 119 -0.76 -4.28 13.51
N LYS A 120 -1.72 -3.96 14.37
CA LYS A 120 -2.96 -4.71 14.55
C LYS A 120 -3.91 -4.54 13.35
N ALA A 121 -4.15 -3.31 12.90
CA ALA A 121 -5.04 -3.06 11.76
C ALA A 121 -4.53 -3.74 10.49
N PHE A 122 -3.22 -3.76 10.26
CA PHE A 122 -2.64 -4.48 9.13
C PHE A 122 -2.81 -5.99 9.25
N GLU A 123 -2.66 -6.56 10.46
CA GLU A 123 -2.86 -7.99 10.70
C GLU A 123 -4.32 -8.41 10.46
N GLU A 124 -5.28 -7.62 10.95
CA GLU A 124 -6.71 -7.81 10.70
C GLU A 124 -7.03 -7.71 9.21
N GLN A 125 -6.56 -6.65 8.53
CA GLN A 125 -6.74 -6.49 7.09
C GLN A 125 -6.14 -7.65 6.30
N PHE A 126 -4.92 -8.08 6.61
CA PHE A 126 -4.29 -9.19 5.89
C PHE A 126 -5.00 -10.53 6.14
N GLY A 127 -5.60 -10.72 7.32
CA GLY A 127 -6.38 -11.91 7.65
C GLY A 127 -7.72 -11.97 6.91
N ASP A 128 -8.33 -10.80 6.67
CA ASP A 128 -9.67 -10.65 6.11
C ASP A 128 -9.70 -10.13 4.67
N CYS A 129 -8.56 -9.85 4.03
CA CYS A 129 -8.54 -9.29 2.67
C CYS A 129 -9.02 -10.32 1.63
N ASP A 130 -10.04 -9.93 0.87
CA ASP A 130 -10.46 -10.67 -0.32
C ASP A 130 -9.41 -10.55 -1.44
N TYR A 131 -8.63 -9.46 -1.43
CA TYR A 131 -7.65 -9.16 -2.47
C TYR A 131 -6.27 -8.76 -1.92
N PRO A 132 -5.16 -9.33 -2.44
CA PRO A 132 -3.80 -9.01 -1.97
C PRO A 132 -3.37 -7.54 -2.11
N MET A 133 -3.98 -6.78 -3.04
CA MET A 133 -3.62 -5.37 -3.26
C MET A 133 -4.33 -4.40 -2.31
N ASP A 134 -5.36 -4.83 -1.56
CA ASP A 134 -6.15 -3.95 -0.68
C ASP A 134 -5.29 -3.08 0.24
N PRO A 135 -4.27 -3.61 0.96
CA PRO A 135 -3.47 -2.80 1.87
C PRO A 135 -2.66 -1.70 1.18
N TRP A 136 -2.46 -1.82 -0.14
CA TRP A 136 -1.67 -0.93 -0.98
C TRP A 136 -2.48 0.19 -1.62
N ILE A 137 -3.80 0.16 -1.48
CA ILE A 137 -4.72 1.07 -2.14
C ILE A 137 -5.40 1.94 -1.09
N ASN A 138 -5.33 3.25 -1.30
CA ASN A 138 -6.17 4.21 -0.60
C ASN A 138 -7.34 4.63 -1.49
N ILE A 139 -8.50 4.90 -0.90
CA ILE A 139 -9.68 5.37 -1.63
C ILE A 139 -10.00 6.79 -1.18
N LEU A 140 -10.03 7.71 -2.15
CA LEU A 140 -10.32 9.12 -1.93
C LEU A 140 -11.73 9.45 -2.41
N ASP A 141 -12.54 10.04 -1.55
CA ASP A 141 -13.85 10.57 -1.89
C ASP A 141 -13.74 12.00 -2.45
N SER A 142 -14.20 12.20 -3.69
CA SER A 142 -14.28 13.51 -4.34
C SER A 142 -15.71 14.04 -4.44
N GLY A 143 -16.67 13.45 -3.73
CA GLY A 143 -18.07 13.85 -3.63
C GLY A 143 -19.00 13.16 -4.61
N ASP A 144 -18.63 12.99 -5.88
CA ASP A 144 -19.42 12.28 -6.90
C ASP A 144 -18.72 11.02 -7.43
N SER A 145 -17.50 10.78 -7.01
CA SER A 145 -16.68 9.66 -7.46
C SER A 145 -15.65 9.31 -6.41
N LEU A 146 -15.39 8.02 -6.29
CA LEU A 146 -14.26 7.48 -5.53
C LEU A 146 -13.07 7.28 -6.47
N TYR A 147 -11.87 7.49 -5.96
CA TYR A 147 -10.62 7.33 -6.69
C TYR A 147 -9.66 6.46 -5.90
N THR A 148 -8.96 5.54 -6.56
CA THR A 148 -7.83 4.85 -5.94
C THR A 148 -6.58 5.72 -5.93
N LEU A 149 -5.70 5.43 -4.99
CA LEU A 149 -4.35 5.95 -4.91
C LEU A 149 -3.40 4.81 -4.50
N GLY A 150 -2.23 4.73 -5.13
CA GLY A 150 -1.22 3.69 -4.87
C GLY A 150 -0.90 2.80 -6.07
N LEU A 151 -1.72 2.83 -7.13
CA LEU A 151 -1.58 1.90 -8.25
C LEU A 151 -0.34 2.12 -9.11
N ALA A 152 0.31 3.28 -8.97
CA ALA A 152 1.54 3.62 -9.68
C ALA A 152 2.66 2.59 -9.46
N VAL A 153 2.82 1.99 -8.27
CA VAL A 153 3.92 1.05 -8.00
C VAL A 153 3.80 -0.23 -8.84
N PHE A 154 2.57 -0.60 -9.21
CA PHE A 154 2.23 -1.74 -10.07
C PHE A 154 2.24 -1.38 -11.56
N THR A 155 2.67 -0.16 -11.91
CA THR A 155 2.63 0.38 -13.28
C THR A 155 1.22 0.49 -13.86
N LEU A 156 0.21 0.61 -13.00
CA LEU A 156 -1.18 0.79 -13.39
C LEU A 156 -1.61 2.27 -13.23
N PRO A 157 -2.59 2.74 -14.05
CA PRO A 157 -3.31 3.97 -13.77
C PRO A 157 -4.14 3.84 -12.51
N ASP A 158 -4.40 4.97 -11.84
CA ASP A 158 -5.39 5.00 -10.77
C ASP A 158 -6.78 4.77 -11.38
N LEU A 159 -7.71 4.30 -10.57
CA LEU A 159 -9.07 3.97 -10.99
C LEU A 159 -10.05 4.95 -10.35
N CYS A 160 -11.14 5.23 -11.05
CA CYS A 160 -12.24 5.96 -10.43
C CYS A 160 -13.59 5.38 -10.83
N ILE A 161 -14.58 5.57 -9.97
CA ILE A 161 -15.94 5.06 -10.17
C ILE A 161 -16.95 6.03 -9.57
N SER A 162 -18.18 6.02 -10.09
CA SER A 162 -19.26 6.82 -9.49
C SER A 162 -19.54 6.32 -8.08
N ASN A 163 -19.68 7.21 -7.10
CA ASN A 163 -20.02 6.80 -5.73
C ASN A 163 -21.50 6.43 -5.55
N THR A 164 -22.30 6.52 -6.63
CA THR A 164 -23.73 6.20 -6.64
C THR A 164 -24.03 4.75 -7.02
N ILE A 165 -23.02 3.95 -7.36
CA ILE A 165 -23.22 2.53 -7.67
C ILE A 165 -23.28 1.72 -6.37
N GLU A 166 -23.73 0.47 -6.47
CA GLU A 166 -23.61 -0.51 -5.40
C GLU A 166 -22.12 -0.85 -5.19
N ASP A 167 -21.68 -0.81 -3.93
CA ASP A 167 -20.33 -1.16 -3.46
C ASP A 167 -19.16 -0.64 -4.33
N PRO A 168 -19.04 0.70 -4.48
CA PRO A 168 -18.06 1.31 -5.37
C PRO A 168 -16.61 1.03 -4.94
N GLU A 169 -16.35 0.82 -3.65
CA GLU A 169 -15.01 0.50 -3.13
C GLU A 169 -14.58 -0.91 -3.55
N GLU A 170 -15.43 -1.91 -3.35
CA GLU A 170 -15.18 -3.29 -3.77
C GLU A 170 -14.93 -3.36 -5.29
N ALA A 171 -15.73 -2.65 -6.07
CA ALA A 171 -15.56 -2.53 -7.52
C ALA A 171 -14.19 -1.94 -7.92
N LEU A 172 -13.65 -0.98 -7.16
CA LEU A 172 -12.32 -0.41 -7.42
C LEU A 172 -11.21 -1.40 -7.07
N LEU A 173 -11.31 -2.07 -5.93
CA LEU A 173 -10.32 -3.04 -5.44
C LEU A 173 -10.25 -4.25 -6.36
N MET A 174 -11.39 -4.88 -6.66
CA MET A 174 -11.46 -6.00 -7.60
C MET A 174 -10.93 -5.64 -8.99
N ALA A 175 -11.23 -4.44 -9.50
CA ALA A 175 -10.70 -3.99 -10.78
C ALA A 175 -9.18 -3.80 -10.76
N ALA A 176 -8.60 -3.32 -9.67
CA ALA A 176 -7.15 -3.20 -9.52
C ALA A 176 -6.49 -4.59 -9.56
N ASP A 177 -7.04 -5.55 -8.80
CA ASP A 177 -6.54 -6.93 -8.77
C ASP A 177 -6.65 -7.62 -10.12
N SER A 178 -7.78 -7.53 -10.82
CA SER A 178 -7.89 -8.11 -12.17
C SER A 178 -6.95 -7.47 -13.19
N LEU A 179 -6.70 -6.16 -13.09
CA LEU A 179 -5.76 -5.49 -13.99
C LEU A 179 -4.31 -5.94 -13.76
N PHE A 180 -3.93 -6.17 -12.50
CA PHE A 180 -2.57 -6.58 -12.17
C PHE A 180 -2.36 -8.10 -12.26
N GLY A 181 -3.26 -8.88 -11.66
CA GLY A 181 -3.19 -10.33 -11.53
C GLY A 181 -3.60 -11.07 -12.81
N ASP A 182 -4.75 -10.74 -13.39
CA ASP A 182 -5.25 -11.44 -14.60
C ASP A 182 -4.65 -10.89 -15.90
N GLY A 183 -3.88 -9.80 -15.82
CA GLY A 183 -3.23 -9.17 -16.96
C GLY A 183 -4.21 -8.52 -17.95
N ILE A 184 -5.40 -8.14 -17.49
CA ILE A 184 -6.34 -7.36 -18.30
C ILE A 184 -5.67 -6.05 -18.71
N PRO A 185 -5.70 -5.65 -19.99
CA PRO A 185 -5.02 -4.42 -20.39
C PRO A 185 -5.60 -3.18 -19.69
N ALA A 186 -4.77 -2.45 -18.95
CA ALA A 186 -5.15 -1.19 -18.30
C ALA A 186 -5.20 -0.02 -19.31
N LYS A 187 -6.23 0.00 -20.16
CA LYS A 187 -6.44 1.05 -21.17
C LYS A 187 -7.93 1.29 -21.43
N SER A 188 -8.25 2.48 -21.95
CA SER A 188 -9.61 2.81 -22.35
C SER A 188 -10.15 1.81 -23.39
N GLY A 189 -11.38 1.35 -23.18
CA GLY A 189 -12.08 0.35 -23.99
C GLY A 189 -11.87 -1.09 -23.52
N SER A 190 -10.96 -1.36 -22.59
CA SER A 190 -10.84 -2.68 -21.96
C SER A 190 -12.09 -3.01 -21.16
N VAL A 191 -12.47 -4.28 -21.19
CA VAL A 191 -13.64 -4.82 -20.49
C VAL A 191 -13.15 -5.66 -19.32
N ILE A 192 -13.71 -5.40 -18.14
CA ILE A 192 -13.55 -6.25 -16.97
C ILE A 192 -14.86 -7.03 -16.82
N ASP A 193 -14.76 -8.35 -16.78
CA ASP A 193 -15.89 -9.27 -16.64
C ASP A 193 -15.86 -9.82 -15.22
N TRP A 194 -16.76 -9.33 -14.37
CA TRP A 194 -16.81 -9.68 -12.94
C TRP A 194 -17.61 -10.97 -12.69
N GLY A 195 -18.00 -11.68 -13.76
CA GLY A 195 -18.92 -12.81 -13.63
C GLY A 195 -20.37 -12.34 -13.47
N GLU A 196 -21.30 -13.29 -13.38
CA GLU A 196 -22.74 -13.04 -13.15
C GLU A 196 -23.45 -12.08 -14.12
N GLY A 197 -22.81 -11.72 -15.25
CA GLY A 197 -23.32 -10.76 -16.23
C GLY A 197 -22.92 -9.30 -15.96
N GLU A 198 -22.19 -9.05 -14.88
CA GLU A 198 -21.62 -7.76 -14.47
C GLU A 198 -20.39 -7.43 -15.33
N LYS A 199 -20.54 -6.52 -16.31
CA LYS A 199 -19.44 -6.11 -17.19
C LYS A 199 -19.18 -4.63 -17.07
N TYR A 200 -17.92 -4.29 -16.95
CA TYR A 200 -17.47 -2.90 -16.82
C TYR A 200 -16.50 -2.57 -17.94
N VAL A 201 -16.53 -1.33 -18.38
CA VAL A 201 -15.62 -0.81 -19.39
C VAL A 201 -14.78 0.31 -18.79
N LEU A 202 -13.47 0.24 -19.03
CA LEU A 202 -12.55 1.31 -18.66
C LEU A 202 -12.64 2.45 -19.66
N ARG A 203 -12.71 3.68 -19.16
CA ARG A 203 -12.65 4.90 -19.97
C ARG A 203 -11.55 5.80 -19.45
N GLN A 204 -10.85 6.49 -20.34
CA GLN A 204 -9.88 7.49 -19.92
C GLN A 204 -10.58 8.61 -19.15
N GLU A 205 -10.11 8.90 -17.94
CA GLU A 205 -10.49 10.07 -17.17
C GLU A 205 -9.43 11.17 -17.38
N THR A 206 -9.90 12.41 -17.51
CA THR A 206 -9.04 13.58 -17.79
C THR A 206 -8.74 14.38 -16.54
N LYS A 207 -9.54 14.22 -15.48
CA LYS A 207 -9.29 14.83 -14.17
C LYS A 207 -8.00 14.26 -13.57
N THR A 208 -7.12 15.15 -13.13
CA THR A 208 -5.90 14.80 -12.39
C THR A 208 -6.12 15.18 -10.92
N LEU A 209 -5.84 14.26 -9.99
CA LEU A 209 -6.04 14.48 -8.55
C LEU A 209 -4.88 15.24 -7.90
N PHE A 210 -3.66 14.92 -8.31
CA PHE A 210 -2.43 15.41 -7.70
C PHE A 210 -1.57 16.19 -8.70
N SER A 211 -0.84 17.18 -8.19
CA SER A 211 0.16 17.88 -9.01
C SER A 211 1.33 16.95 -9.34
N LYS A 212 2.05 17.19 -10.43
CA LYS A 212 3.15 16.31 -10.90
C LYS A 212 4.30 16.12 -9.90
N ASP A 213 4.43 17.05 -8.95
CA ASP A 213 5.49 17.05 -7.93
C ASP A 213 5.06 16.34 -6.63
N ALA A 214 3.79 15.93 -6.53
CA ALA A 214 3.27 15.21 -5.37
C ALA A 214 3.73 13.74 -5.38
N PRO A 215 4.11 13.15 -4.24
CA PRO A 215 4.43 11.71 -4.13
C PRO A 215 3.32 10.78 -4.66
N GLU A 216 2.06 11.20 -4.51
CA GLU A 216 0.84 10.52 -4.90
C GLU A 216 0.57 10.58 -6.41
N PHE A 217 1.34 11.37 -7.17
CA PHE A 217 1.09 11.58 -8.58
C PHE A 217 1.33 10.32 -9.42
N ASN A 218 0.26 9.80 -10.01
CA ASN A 218 0.34 8.71 -10.96
C ASN A 218 0.48 9.20 -12.41
N LYS A 219 1.68 9.04 -12.98
CA LYS A 219 1.97 9.40 -14.38
C LYS A 219 1.21 8.55 -15.42
N GLN A 220 0.62 7.42 -15.03
CA GLN A 220 -0.23 6.61 -15.92
C GLN A 220 -1.63 7.23 -16.09
N GLY A 221 -1.99 8.24 -15.28
CA GLY A 221 -3.29 8.89 -15.32
C GLY A 221 -4.36 8.09 -14.57
N VAL A 222 -5.63 8.37 -14.89
CA VAL A 222 -6.80 7.78 -14.23
C VAL A 222 -7.70 7.09 -15.27
N LEU A 223 -8.19 5.90 -14.97
CA LEU A 223 -9.23 5.21 -15.74
C LEU A 223 -10.53 5.15 -14.94
N ARG A 224 -11.62 5.58 -15.56
CA ARG A 224 -12.97 5.44 -15.01
C ARG A 224 -13.56 4.08 -15.33
N ILE A 225 -14.05 3.40 -14.30
CA ILE A 225 -14.86 2.19 -14.40
C ILE A 225 -16.31 2.60 -14.69
N VAL A 226 -16.90 2.03 -15.75
CA VAL A 226 -18.29 2.31 -16.16
C VAL A 226 -19.03 1.01 -16.39
N LYS A 227 -20.16 0.81 -15.70
CA LYS A 227 -21.03 -0.35 -15.92
C LYS A 227 -21.56 -0.35 -17.37
N LYS A 228 -21.47 -1.48 -18.05
CA LYS A 228 -21.85 -1.64 -19.45
C LYS A 228 -23.33 -1.95 -19.63
#